data_AF-A0A136NBR8-F1
#
_entry.id   AF-A0A136NBR8-F1
#
_cell.length_a   1.000
_cell.length_b   1.000
_cell.length_c   1.000
_cell.angle_alpha   90.00
_cell.angle_beta   90.00
_cell.angle_gamma   90.00
#
_symmetry.space_group_name_H-M   'P 1'
#
loop_
_entity.id
_entity.type
_entity.pdbx_description
1 polymer ?
#
loop_
_entity_poly.entity_id
_entity_poly.type
_entity_poly.pdbx_seq_one_letter_code
_entity_poly.pdbx_strand_id
1 'polypeptide(L)' 'MKAENVASYYVNDYNKENELIEATQAWFVNSEVLKSPMGGSIAAFQSKEDAAKLAKDLNVEVKDWKGIMP' A
#
# COMPACT_ATOMS: atom_id res chain seq x y z
N MET A 1 -7.59 -7.89 24.13
CA MET A 1 -6.28 -7.50 23.57
C MET A 1 -6.02 -6.06 23.99
N LYS A 2 -4.88 -5.75 24.61
CA LYS A 2 -4.51 -4.35 24.87
C LYS A 2 -4.16 -3.73 23.51
N ALA A 3 -4.82 -2.64 23.15
CA ALA A 3 -4.35 -1.81 22.05
C ALA A 3 -3.00 -1.25 22.47
N GLU A 4 -1.92 -1.72 21.85
CA GLU A 4 -0.63 -1.05 21.97
C GLU A 4 -0.80 0.36 21.38
N ASN A 5 -0.27 1.37 22.07
CA ASN A 5 -0.28 2.75 21.57
C ASN A 5 0.75 2.87 20.44
N VAL A 6 0.41 2.40 19.25
CA VAL A 6 1.24 2.55 18.06
C VAL A 6 1.19 4.00 17.60
N ALA A 7 2.33 4.67 17.57
CA ALA A 7 2.42 6.08 17.18
C ALA A 7 2.24 6.28 15.66
N SER A 8 2.78 5.38 14.83
CA SER A 8 2.70 5.46 13.37
C SER A 8 2.99 4.11 12.72
N TYR A 9 2.46 3.90 11.52
CA TYR A 9 2.72 2.74 10.68
C TYR A 9 3.50 3.17 9.44
N TYR A 10 4.49 2.39 9.02
CA TYR A 10 5.30 2.69 7.84
C TYR A 10 5.36 1.49 6.90
N VAL A 11 5.35 1.76 5.61
CA VAL A 11 5.47 0.78 4.52
C VAL A 11 6.46 1.28 3.48
N ASN A 12 7.05 0.36 2.70
CA ASN A 12 7.91 0.75 1.58
C ASN A 12 7.08 1.37 0.45
N ASP A 13 7.59 2.45 -0.15
CA ASP A 13 7.05 2.96 -1.41
C ASP A 13 7.43 1.99 -2.54
N TYR A 14 6.45 1.55 -3.31
CA TYR A 14 6.64 0.59 -4.40
C TYR A 14 7.53 1.12 -5.54
N ASN A 15 7.55 2.44 -5.76
CA ASN A 15 8.31 3.06 -6.85
C ASN A 15 9.74 3.42 -6.45
N LYS A 16 10.09 3.33 -5.16
CA LYS A 16 11.36 3.86 -4.64
C LYS A 16 12.10 2.81 -3.82
N GLU A 17 13.39 2.71 -4.07
CA GLU A 17 14.24 1.81 -3.29
C GLU A 17 14.51 2.41 -1.91
N ASN A 18 14.32 1.61 -0.86
CA ASN A 18 14.63 1.97 0.53
C ASN A 18 13.92 3.21 1.08
N GLU A 19 12.75 3.57 0.54
CA GLU A 19 11.95 4.67 1.07
C GLU A 19 10.72 4.16 1.84
N LEU A 20 10.59 4.61 3.09
CA LEU A 20 9.42 4.36 3.93
C LEU A 20 8.47 5.55 3.90
N ILE A 21 7.18 5.25 3.73
CA ILE A 21 6.08 6.21 3.75
C ILE A 21 5.09 5.87 4.85
N GLU A 22 4.40 6.89 5.34
CA GLU A 22 3.41 6.77 6.41
C GLU A 22 2.15 6.05 5.89
N ALA A 23 1.88 4.86 6.43
CA ALA A 23 0.92 3.93 5.84
C ALA A 23 -0.53 4.46 5.89
N THR A 24 -0.87 5.28 6.89
CA THR A 24 -2.23 5.81 7.02
C THR A 24 -2.55 6.92 6.02
N GLN A 25 -1.53 7.48 5.37
CA GLN A 25 -1.63 8.49 4.30
C GLN A 25 -1.30 7.95 2.90
N ALA A 26 -0.90 6.67 2.80
CA ALA A 26 -0.52 6.05 1.53
C ALA A 26 -1.74 5.56 0.72
N TRP A 27 -1.49 5.32 -0.56
CA TRP A 27 -2.43 4.72 -1.50
C TRP A 27 -1.98 3.31 -1.86
N PHE A 28 -2.93 2.39 -1.95
CA PHE A 28 -2.65 0.97 -2.08
C PHE A 28 -3.29 0.38 -3.33
N VAL A 29 -2.56 -0.52 -3.97
CA VAL A 29 -3.07 -1.37 -5.05
C VAL A 29 -2.89 -2.81 -4.63
N ASN A 30 -3.98 -3.57 -4.57
CA ASN A 30 -3.97 -4.99 -4.27
C ASN A 30 -4.30 -5.78 -5.54
N SER A 31 -3.41 -6.68 -5.93
CA SER A 31 -3.62 -7.57 -7.07
C SER A 31 -2.80 -8.84 -6.89
N GLU A 32 -3.39 -10.01 -7.12
CA GLU A 32 -2.70 -11.30 -7.06
C GLU A 32 -1.51 -11.40 -8.04
N VAL A 33 -1.49 -10.55 -9.08
CA VAL A 33 -0.38 -10.44 -10.03
C VAL A 33 0.85 -9.79 -9.38
N LEU A 34 0.64 -8.91 -8.40
CA LEU A 34 1.71 -8.32 -7.60
C LEU A 34 2.24 -9.40 -6.65
N LYS A 35 3.19 -10.23 -7.10
CA LYS A 35 3.86 -11.20 -6.24
C LYS A 35 4.88 -10.49 -5.35
N SER A 36 4.40 -9.90 -4.26
CA SER A 36 5.27 -9.32 -3.25
C SER A 36 5.95 -10.44 -2.44
N PRO A 37 7.27 -10.40 -2.23
CA PRO A 37 7.96 -11.38 -1.38
C PRO A 37 7.46 -11.37 0.08
N MET A 38 6.73 -10.32 0.49
CA MET A 38 6.10 -10.22 1.81
C MET A 38 4.67 -10.82 1.85
N GLY A 39 4.22 -11.50 0.80
CA GLY A 39 3.00 -12.32 0.80
C GLY A 39 1.66 -11.57 0.79
N GLY A 40 1.68 -10.23 0.80
CA GLY A 40 0.46 -9.41 0.86
C GLY A 40 -0.14 -9.01 -0.50
N SER A 41 0.60 -9.18 -1.60
CA SER A 41 0.17 -8.75 -2.94
C SER A 41 -0.34 -7.30 -3.03
N ILE A 42 0.20 -6.45 -2.16
CA ILE A 42 -0.12 -5.04 -2.05
C ILE A 42 1.11 -4.20 -2.39
N ALA A 43 0.92 -3.22 -3.27
CA ALA A 43 1.85 -2.14 -3.53
C ALA A 43 1.34 -0.86 -2.85
N ALA A 44 2.24 -0.12 -2.19
CA ALA A 44 1.93 1.14 -1.54
C ALA A 44 2.61 2.30 -2.27
N PHE A 45 1.93 3.45 -2.35
CA PHE A 45 2.38 4.62 -3.09
C PHE A 45 2.15 5.88 -2.25
N GLN A 46 3.12 6.79 -2.27
CA GLN A 46 2.93 8.11 -1.67
C GLN A 46 1.89 8.96 -2.44
N SER A 47 1.82 8.80 -3.76
CA SER A 47 0.92 9.54 -4.66
C SER A 47 -0.25 8.69 -5.12
N LYS A 48 -1.44 9.29 -5.14
CA LYS A 48 -2.65 8.66 -5.68
C LYS A 48 -2.54 8.45 -7.18
N GLU A 49 -1.90 9.38 -7.88
CA GLU A 49 -1.69 9.33 -9.32
C GLU A 49 -0.84 8.12 -9.71
N ASP A 50 0.20 7.80 -8.93
CA ASP A 50 1.06 6.64 -9.19
C ASP A 50 0.32 5.32 -8.90
N ALA A 51 -0.44 5.25 -7.79
CA ALA A 51 -1.32 4.12 -7.52
C ALA A 51 -2.34 3.92 -8.65
N ALA A 52 -2.94 5.00 -9.15
CA ALA A 52 -3.96 4.97 -10.20
C ALA A 52 -3.41 4.46 -11.55
N LYS A 53 -2.15 4.77 -11.88
CA LYS A 53 -1.49 4.21 -13.08
C LYS A 53 -1.42 2.68 -12.99
N LEU A 54 -0.86 2.16 -11.90
CA LEU A 54 -0.74 0.71 -11.72
C LEU A 54 -2.11 0.03 -11.61
N ALA A 55 -3.05 0.63 -10.89
CA ALA A 55 -4.40 0.11 -10.75
C ALA A 55 -5.12 0.00 -12.11
N LYS A 56 -4.96 1.01 -12.98
CA LYS A 56 -5.49 0.97 -14.35
C LYS A 56 -4.86 -0.13 -15.17
N ASP A 57 -3.54 -0.29 -15.12
CA ASP A 57 -2.82 -1.31 -15.88
C ASP A 57 -3.19 -2.74 -15.43
N LEU A 58 -3.49 -2.92 -14.15
CA LEU A 58 -3.91 -4.18 -13.55
C LEU A 58 -5.44 -4.37 -13.52
N ASN A 59 -6.21 -3.39 -13.99
CA ASN A 59 -7.68 -3.35 -13.92
C ASN A 59 -8.24 -3.64 -12.51
N VAL A 60 -7.69 -2.98 -11.51
CA VAL A 60 -8.12 -3.03 -10.10
C VAL A 60 -8.39 -1.63 -9.56
N GLU A 61 -8.91 -1.54 -8.34
CA GLU A 61 -9.19 -0.27 -7.67
C GLU A 61 -8.03 0.19 -6.78
N VAL A 62 -7.87 1.51 -6.67
CA VAL A 62 -6.99 2.12 -5.66
C VAL A 62 -7.71 2.13 -4.32
N LYS A 63 -7.01 1.70 -3.27
CA LYS A 63 -7.51 1.64 -1.89
C LYS A 63 -6.75 2.62 -1.01
N ASP A 64 -7.37 3.05 0.07
CA ASP A 64 -6.70 3.74 1.18
C ASP A 64 -6.33 2.74 2.28
N TRP A 65 -5.73 3.23 3.37
CA TRP A 65 -5.34 2.41 4.53
C TRP A 65 -6.50 1.57 5.08
N LYS A 66 -7.72 2.12 5.13
CA LYS A 66 -8.90 1.40 5.63
C LYS A 66 -9.35 0.30 4.67
N GLY A 67 -9.22 0.53 3.37
CA GLY A 67 -9.61 -0.45 2.34
C GLY A 67 -8.75 -1.71 2.28
N ILE A 68 -7.60 -1.74 2.96
CA ILE A 68 -6.71 -2.91 3.02
C ILE A 68 -6.67 -3.60 4.40
N MET A 69 -7.30 -3.01 5.42
CA MET A 69 -7.40 -3.64 6.73
C MET A 69 -8.54 -4.68 6.73
N PRO A 70 -8.35 -5.84 7.37
CA PRO A 70 -9.37 -6.88 7.53
C PRO A 70 -10.51 -6.46 8.47
#